data_AF-A0AA41VBT7-F1
#
_entry.id   AF-A0AA41VBT7-F1
#
_cell.length_a   1.000
_cell.length_b   1.000
_cell.length_c   1.000
_cell.angle_alpha   90.00
_cell.angle_beta   90.00
_cell.angle_gamma   90.00
#
_symmetry.space_group_name_H-M   'P 1'
#
loop_
_entity.id
_entity.type
_entity.pdbx_description
1 polymer ?
#
loop_
_entity_poly.entity_id
_entity_poly.type
_entity_poly.pdbx_seq_one_letter_code
_entity_poly.pdbx_strand_id
1 'polypeptide(L)' 'MNYKLILDNLIVGSQPQKPEDIDHLREEQNVAYILNLQQDKDVEFWGIDLQSIVKRCKEIGIRHMRRP' A
#
# COMPACT_ATOMS: atom_id res chain seq x y z
N MET A 1 0.50 -0.52 -9.91
CA MET A 1 -0.38 0.35 -9.09
C MET A 1 -0.41 1.77 -9.67
N ASN A 2 -1.56 2.45 -9.69
CA ASN A 2 -1.69 3.87 -10.11
C ASN A 2 -2.09 4.75 -8.92
N TYR A 3 -1.61 5.99 -8.88
CA TYR A 3 -1.93 6.94 -7.81
C TYR A 3 -1.79 8.40 -8.26
N LYS A 4 -2.31 9.31 -7.45
CA LYS A 4 -2.19 10.76 -7.64
C LYS A 4 -1.86 11.44 -6.31
N LEU A 5 -0.90 12.36 -6.35
CA LEU A 5 -0.64 13.30 -5.26
C LEU A 5 -1.79 14.32 -5.20
N ILE A 6 -2.48 14.37 -4.06
CA ILE A 6 -3.59 15.30 -3.82
C ILE A 6 -3.10 16.51 -3.03
N LEU A 7 -2.26 16.24 -2.02
CA LEU A 7 -1.53 17.21 -1.21
C LEU A 7 -0.12 16.68 -1.00
N ASP A 8 0.83 17.53 -0.60
CA ASP A 8 2.23 17.14 -0.37
C ASP A 8 2.40 15.93 0.57
N ASN A 9 1.45 15.72 1.48
CA ASN A 9 1.43 14.60 2.44
C ASN A 9 0.31 13.58 2.19
N LEU A 10 -0.40 13.66 1.07
CA LEU A 10 -1.55 12.81 0.77
C LEU A 10 -1.55 12.32 -0.68
N ILE A 11 -1.38 11.01 -0.82
CA ILE A 11 -1.52 10.29 -2.08
C ILE A 11 -2.80 9.45 -2.02
N VAL A 12 -3.58 9.48 -3.10
CA VAL A 12 -4.73 8.59 -3.28
C VAL A 12 -4.47 7.70 -4.49
N GLY A 13 -4.65 6.39 -4.36
CA GLY A 13 -4.33 5.44 -5.41
C GLY A 13 -5.05 4.11 -5.29
N SER A 14 -4.86 3.27 -6.30
CA SER A 14 -5.27 1.87 -6.29
C SER A 14 -4.41 1.06 -5.33
N GLN A 15 -4.85 -0.16 -4.99
CA GLN A 15 -4.07 -1.09 -4.17
C GLN A 15 -2.66 -1.39 -4.76
N PRO A 16 -1.63 -1.51 -3.90
CA PRO A 16 -0.38 -2.20 -4.25
C PRO A 16 -0.67 -3.65 -4.62
N GLN A 17 0.00 -4.18 -5.65
CA GLN A 17 -0.23 -5.53 -6.16
C GLN A 17 0.87 -6.53 -5.75
N LYS A 18 2.08 -6.02 -5.48
CA LYS A 18 3.26 -6.82 -5.14
C LYS A 18 4.21 -6.04 -4.20
N PRO A 19 5.11 -6.70 -3.46
CA PRO A 19 6.01 -6.03 -2.51
C PRO A 19 6.82 -4.88 -3.13
N GLU A 20 7.18 -4.98 -4.41
CA GLU A 20 7.96 -3.96 -5.12
C GLU A 20 7.17 -2.64 -5.29
N ASP A 21 5.83 -2.69 -5.26
CA ASP A 21 5.02 -1.46 -5.25
C ASP A 21 5.20 -0.69 -3.92
N ILE A 22 5.54 -1.38 -2.83
CA ILE A 22 5.83 -0.77 -1.52
C ILE A 22 7.20 -0.09 -1.54
N ASP A 23 8.18 -0.71 -2.19
CA ASP A 23 9.49 -0.11 -2.42
C ASP A 23 9.37 1.16 -3.25
N HIS A 24 8.60 1.09 -4.35
CA HIS A 24 8.30 2.25 -5.19
C HIS A 24 7.67 3.40 -4.39
N LEU A 25 6.67 3.12 -3.55
CA LEU A 25 6.04 4.14 -2.71
C LEU A 25 7.03 4.75 -1.69
N ARG A 26 7.95 3.95 -1.15
CA ARG A 26 8.95 4.41 -0.20
C ARG A 26 9.99 5.31 -0.86
N GLU A 27 10.55 4.86 -1.97
CA GLU A 27 11.69 5.50 -2.64
C GLU A 27 11.24 6.74 -3.43
N GLU A 28 10.18 6.61 -4.23
CA GLU A 28 9.78 7.67 -5.15
C GLU A 28 8.88 8.72 -4.52
N GLN A 29 8.12 8.35 -3.48
CA GLN A 29 7.10 9.22 -2.89
C GLN A 29 7.31 9.47 -1.39
N ASN A 30 8.37 8.91 -0.79
CA ASN A 30 8.67 9.03 0.63
C ASN A 30 7.49 8.64 1.54
N VAL A 31 6.70 7.65 1.12
CA VAL A 31 5.56 7.18 1.92
C VAL A 31 6.08 6.53 3.20
N ALA A 32 5.44 6.87 4.32
CA ALA A 32 5.71 6.29 5.64
C ALA A 32 4.50 5.56 6.24
N TYR A 33 3.30 5.81 5.71
CA TYR A 33 2.04 5.24 6.20
C TYR A 33 1.18 4.80 5.03
N ILE A 34 0.59 3.61 5.12
CA ILE A 34 -0.40 3.10 4.17
C ILE A 34 -1.70 2.83 4.94
N LEU A 35 -2.79 3.40 4.46
CA LEU A 35 -4.14 3.14 4.95
C LEU A 35 -4.93 2.37 3.88
N ASN A 36 -5.11 1.07 4.12
CA ASN A 36 -5.89 0.20 3.26
C ASN A 36 -7.36 0.16 3.73
N LEU A 37 -8.28 0.49 2.82
CA LEU A 37 -9.73 0.56 3.07
C LEU A 37 -10.50 -0.65 2.51
N GLN A 38 -9.80 -1.68 2.03
CA GLN A 38 -10.40 -2.83 1.37
C GLN A 38 -10.88 -3.88 2.38
N GLN A 39 -12.01 -4.50 2.04
CA GLN A 39 -12.52 -5.70 2.70
C GLN A 39 -11.73 -6.92 2.23
N ASP A 40 -11.76 -8.02 3.00
CA ASP A 40 -11.04 -9.25 2.65
C ASP A 40 -11.48 -9.80 1.29
N LYS A 41 -12.77 -9.73 0.96
CA LYS A 41 -13.32 -10.15 -0.34
C LYS A 41 -12.70 -9.39 -1.53
N ASP A 42 -12.30 -8.13 -1.34
CA ASP A 42 -11.71 -7.32 -2.41
C ASP A 42 -10.27 -7.81 -2.68
N VAL A 43 -9.53 -8.09 -1.61
CA VAL A 43 -8.16 -8.62 -1.66
C VAL A 43 -8.14 -10.00 -2.33
N GLU A 44 -9.07 -10.88 -1.93
CA GLU A 44 -9.26 -12.21 -2.52
C GLU A 44 -9.63 -12.14 -4.00
N PHE A 45 -10.58 -11.29 -4.37
CA PHE A 45 -11.02 -11.13 -5.76
C PHE A 45 -9.86 -10.76 -6.69
N TRP A 46 -8.93 -9.93 -6.24
CA TRP A 46 -7.76 -9.52 -7.00
C TRP A 46 -6.56 -10.47 -6.88
N GLY A 47 -6.66 -11.51 -6.05
CA GLY A 47 -5.57 -12.46 -5.82
C GLY A 47 -4.32 -11.84 -5.20
N ILE A 48 -4.47 -10.79 -4.39
CA ILE A 48 -3.34 -10.09 -3.79
C ILE A 48 -2.83 -10.84 -2.56
N ASP A 49 -1.53 -11.12 -2.53
CA ASP A 49 -0.86 -11.58 -1.32
C ASP A 49 -0.62 -10.41 -0.34
N LEU A 50 -1.68 -10.06 0.39
CA LEU A 50 -1.63 -8.98 1.37
C LEU A 50 -0.61 -9.22 2.49
N GLN A 51 -0.33 -10.48 2.83
CA GLN A 51 0.66 -10.78 3.89
C GLN A 51 2.06 -10.40 3.46
N SER A 52 2.44 -10.70 2.21
CA SER A 52 3.73 -10.28 1.64
C SER A 52 3.84 -8.75 1.55
N ILE A 53 2.76 -8.05 1.20
CA ILE A 53 2.70 -6.57 1.23
C ILE A 53 2.96 -6.01 2.63
N VAL A 54 2.23 -6.52 3.63
CA VAL A 54 2.35 -6.05 5.02
C VAL A 54 3.73 -6.39 5.59
N LYS A 55 4.27 -7.56 5.25
CA LYS A 55 5.64 -7.95 5.63
C LYS A 55 6.65 -6.96 5.07
N ARG A 56 6.57 -6.63 3.78
CA ARG A 56 7.49 -5.67 3.15
C ARG A 56 7.41 -4.29 3.79
N CYS A 57 6.20 -3.81 4.08
CA CYS A 57 6.01 -2.55 4.81
C CYS A 57 6.79 -2.54 6.15
N LYS A 58 6.70 -3.62 6.93
CA LYS A 58 7.42 -3.73 8.22
C LYS A 58 8.93 -3.72 8.06
N GLU A 59 9.46 -4.41 7.05
CA GLU A 59 10.90 -4.49 6.79
C GLU A 59 11.52 -3.12 6.48
N ILE A 60 10.79 -2.25 5.77
CA ILE A 60 11.30 -0.93 5.34
C ILE A 60 10.76 0.24 6.18
N GLY A 61 10.08 -0.05 7.29
CA GLY A 61 9.61 0.96 8.24
C GLY A 61 8.34 1.71 7.83
N ILE A 62 7.55 1.19 6.89
CA ILE A 62 6.22 1.71 6.57
C ILE A 62 5.19 1.13 7.53
N ARG A 63 4.37 1.99 8.14
CA ARG A 63 3.23 1.55 8.97
C ARG A 63 2.01 1.26 8.08
N HIS A 64 1.66 -0.02 7.95
CA HIS A 64 0.43 -0.45 7.29
C HIS A 64 -0.75 -0.51 8.27
N MET A 65 -1.89 0.05 7.88
CA MET A 65 -3.14 0.08 8.66
C MET A 65 -4.31 -0.39 7.80
N ARG A 66 -5.28 -1.06 8.42
CA ARG A 66 -6.54 -1.45 7.76
C ARG A 66 -7.75 -0.82 8.43
N ARG A 67 -8.68 -0.31 7.62
CA ARG A 67 -10.01 0.19 8.00
C ARG A 67 -11.04 -0.26 6.95
N PRO A 68 -11.36 -1.57 6.93
CA PRO A 68 -12.30 -2.17 5.97
C PRO A 68 -13.75 -1.73 6.19
#